data_AF-A0A1B3WSS1-F1
#
_entry.id   AF-A0A1B3WSS1-F1
#
_cell.length_a   1.000
_cell.length_b   1.000
_cell.length_c   1.000
_cell.angle_alpha   90.00
_cell.angle_beta   90.00
_cell.angle_gamma   90.00
#
_symmetry.space_group_name_H-M   'P 1'
#
loop_
_entity.id
_entity.type
_entity.pdbx_description
1 polymer ?
#
loop_
_entity_poly.entity_id
_entity_poly.type
_entity_poly.pdbx_seq_one_letter_code
_entity_poly.pdbx_strand_id
1 'polypeptide(L)'
;MSNDKPSRTILLAAFVLFTLLFAFNAATADQGAVQLKSLTTDEKLFSATACVELPSIDPWWPEVALEIDGEPMPEIGITLIDAKKPETMRSRNRCYLFEIPIQPRAERIGTAVFRIVSVLLDRQPDLASEAYISTLKNHVQKTVPELDFKIETVQAEMGGGIKLTISAKPDDMTEEEATRIIRQAANLEFPINWELPVHVY
;
A
#
# COMPACT_ATOMS: atom_id res chain seq x y z
N MET A 1 33.91 -41.88 43.65
CA MET A 1 33.89 -41.97 42.17
C MET A 1 32.58 -42.63 41.79
N SER A 2 31.60 -41.86 41.33
CA SER A 2 30.34 -42.38 40.80
C SER A 2 30.21 -41.86 39.38
N ASN A 3 30.27 -42.78 38.41
CA ASN A 3 30.09 -42.52 36.99
C ASN A 3 28.68 -43.00 36.62
N ASP A 4 27.72 -42.07 36.55
CA ASP A 4 26.41 -42.34 35.97
C ASP A 4 26.34 -41.81 34.53
N LYS A 5 26.15 -42.75 33.60
CA LYS A 5 25.78 -42.49 32.19
C LYS A 5 24.27 -42.21 32.14
N PRO A 6 23.80 -41.18 31.41
CA PRO A 6 22.38 -41.08 31.09
C PRO A 6 22.00 -41.95 29.89
N SER A 7 20.85 -42.59 30.08
CA SER A 7 20.22 -43.63 29.28
C SER A 7 19.63 -43.11 27.95
N ARG A 8 19.81 -43.88 26.87
CA ARG A 8 19.27 -43.64 25.52
C ARG A 8 17.83 -44.17 25.42
N THR A 9 16.83 -43.40 25.85
CA THR A 9 15.42 -43.79 25.61
C THR A 9 14.42 -42.64 25.51
N ILE A 10 14.84 -41.44 25.05
CA ILE A 10 13.92 -40.31 24.80
C ILE A 10 14.33 -39.63 23.50
N LEU A 11 14.08 -40.28 22.36
CA LEU A 11 14.44 -39.69 21.07
C LEU A 11 13.62 -40.31 19.93
N LEU A 12 12.29 -40.44 20.10
CA LEU A 12 11.40 -40.85 18.99
C LEU A 12 9.93 -40.42 19.10
N ALA A 13 9.53 -39.68 20.15
CA ALA A 13 8.16 -39.18 20.30
C ALA A 13 7.97 -37.70 19.92
N ALA A 14 9.04 -36.99 19.53
CA ALA A 14 8.98 -35.56 19.19
C ALA A 14 8.83 -35.27 17.69
N PHE A 15 8.83 -36.30 16.83
CA PHE A 15 8.97 -36.11 15.38
C PHE A 15 7.67 -36.28 14.56
N VAL A 16 6.53 -36.53 15.20
CA VAL A 16 5.25 -36.78 14.48
C VAL A 16 4.15 -35.78 14.88
N LEU A 17 4.43 -34.83 15.77
CA LEU A 17 3.47 -33.78 16.18
C LEU A 17 3.76 -32.39 15.60
N PHE A 18 4.65 -32.28 14.60
CA PHE A 18 5.02 -31.00 13.98
C PHE A 18 4.54 -30.85 12.52
N THR A 19 3.78 -31.82 11.99
CA THR A 19 3.37 -31.85 10.58
C THR A 19 1.86 -31.68 10.36
N LEU A 20 1.12 -31.16 11.35
CA LEU A 20 -0.34 -30.98 11.29
C LEU A 20 -0.82 -29.55 11.63
N LEU A 21 0.03 -28.55 11.42
CA LEU A 21 -0.30 -27.12 11.59
C LEU A 21 0.14 -26.27 10.39
N PHE A 22 0.02 -26.82 9.18
CA PHE A 22 -0.17 -25.99 7.99
C PHE A 22 -1.63 -26.13 7.56
N ALA A 23 -2.52 -25.65 8.43
CA ALA A 23 -3.78 -25.13 7.94
C ALA A 23 -3.41 -24.00 7.00
N PHE A 24 -3.51 -24.26 5.69
CA PHE A 24 -3.63 -23.23 4.69
C PHE A 24 -4.86 -22.40 5.07
N ASN A 25 -4.65 -21.39 5.91
CA ASN A 25 -5.38 -20.15 5.75
C ASN A 25 -4.94 -19.62 4.38
N ALA A 26 -5.60 -20.11 3.33
CA ALA A 26 -5.92 -19.26 2.20
C ALA A 26 -6.81 -18.17 2.77
N ALA A 27 -6.17 -17.24 3.49
CA ALA A 27 -6.80 -16.04 3.99
C ALA A 27 -7.36 -15.37 2.75
N THR A 28 -8.69 -15.32 2.73
CA THR A 28 -9.52 -14.36 2.03
C THR A 28 -8.69 -13.40 1.19
N ALA A 29 -8.84 -13.47 -0.13
CA ALA A 29 -8.34 -12.44 -1.03
C ALA A 29 -8.73 -11.07 -0.45
N ASP A 30 -7.76 -10.43 0.19
CA ASP A 30 -7.94 -9.16 0.85
C ASP A 30 -8.17 -8.16 -0.26
N GLN A 31 -9.44 -7.87 -0.55
CA GLN A 31 -9.85 -6.73 -1.34
C GLN A 31 -9.55 -5.48 -0.50
N GLY A 32 -8.26 -5.16 -0.36
CA GLY A 32 -7.82 -4.12 0.55
C GLY A 32 -6.31 -4.01 0.79
N ALA A 33 -5.50 -5.06 0.59
CA ALA A 33 -4.05 -4.94 0.81
C ALA A 33 -3.28 -4.74 -0.50
N VAL A 34 -2.44 -3.71 -0.52
CA VAL A 34 -1.40 -3.56 -1.55
C VAL A 34 -0.32 -4.61 -1.28
N GLN A 35 0.07 -5.38 -2.29
CA GLN A 35 1.10 -6.41 -2.14
C GLN A 35 2.29 -6.12 -3.06
N LEU A 36 3.49 -6.06 -2.49
CA LEU A 36 4.71 -6.08 -3.29
C LEU A 36 4.86 -7.46 -3.97
N LYS A 37 4.97 -7.48 -5.29
CA LYS A 37 5.16 -8.70 -6.09
C LYS A 37 6.61 -8.94 -6.44
N SER A 38 7.32 -7.90 -6.83
CA SER A 38 8.74 -8.00 -7.13
C SER A 38 9.42 -6.67 -6.93
N LEU A 39 10.73 -6.78 -6.76
CA LEU A 39 11.59 -5.65 -6.57
C LEU A 39 12.96 -5.98 -7.12
N THR A 40 13.51 -5.06 -7.89
CA THR A 40 14.85 -5.17 -8.47
C THR A 40 15.55 -3.84 -8.39
N THR A 41 16.85 -3.87 -8.13
CA THR A 41 17.70 -2.67 -8.10
C THR A 41 18.63 -2.67 -9.30
N ASP A 42 18.95 -1.47 -9.80
CA ASP A 42 20.04 -1.24 -10.72
C ASP A 42 21.05 -0.30 -10.06
N GLU A 43 22.15 -0.88 -9.58
CA GLU A 43 23.22 -0.15 -8.91
C GLU A 43 23.96 0.81 -9.86
N LYS A 44 23.97 0.54 -11.17
CA LYS A 44 24.64 1.42 -12.14
C LYS A 44 23.83 2.68 -12.43
N LEU A 45 22.50 2.54 -12.38
CA LEU A 45 21.56 3.62 -12.66
C LEU A 45 21.03 4.28 -11.39
N PHE A 46 21.47 3.84 -10.21
CA PHE A 46 20.96 4.28 -8.91
C PHE A 46 19.42 4.31 -8.88
N SER A 47 18.82 3.19 -9.28
CA SER A 47 17.38 3.05 -9.40
C SER A 47 16.86 1.74 -8.81
N ALA A 48 15.58 1.74 -8.48
CA ALA A 48 14.83 0.57 -8.05
C ALA A 48 13.56 0.45 -8.86
N THR A 49 13.17 -0.77 -9.23
CA THR A 49 11.87 -1.06 -9.81
C THR A 49 11.08 -1.89 -8.82
N ALA A 50 9.90 -1.43 -8.42
CA ALA A 50 8.97 -2.23 -7.64
C ALA A 50 7.68 -2.48 -8.42
N CYS A 51 7.25 -3.73 -8.45
CA CYS A 51 5.95 -4.12 -8.96
C CYS A 51 5.03 -4.42 -7.79
N VAL A 52 3.89 -3.75 -7.75
CA VAL A 52 2.88 -3.84 -6.70
C VAL A 52 1.55 -4.29 -7.28
N GLU A 53 0.88 -5.17 -6.56
CA GLU A 53 -0.53 -5.50 -6.77
C GLU A 53 -1.38 -4.52 -5.97
N LEU A 54 -2.12 -3.69 -6.68
CA LEU A 54 -2.96 -2.65 -6.14
C LEU A 54 -4.32 -3.18 -5.68
N PRO A 55 -5.04 -2.43 -4.83
CA PRO A 55 -6.38 -2.83 -4.36
C PRO A 55 -7.38 -2.97 -5.53
N SER A 56 -7.24 -2.13 -6.56
CA SER A 56 -8.13 -2.07 -7.73
C SER A 56 -7.38 -1.57 -8.97
N ILE A 57 -8.08 -1.49 -10.11
CA ILE A 57 -7.57 -0.90 -11.37
C ILE A 57 -7.67 0.63 -11.40
N ASP A 58 -8.09 1.26 -10.30
CA ASP A 58 -8.17 2.71 -10.21
C ASP A 58 -6.75 3.34 -10.31
N PRO A 59 -6.62 4.64 -10.61
CA PRO A 59 -5.30 5.25 -10.87
C PRO A 59 -4.51 5.47 -9.56
N TRP A 60 -4.00 4.42 -8.91
CA TRP A 60 -3.11 4.54 -7.76
C TRP A 60 -1.71 5.06 -8.13
N TRP A 61 -1.16 5.93 -7.28
CA TRP A 61 0.20 6.46 -7.32
C TRP A 61 0.94 6.17 -6.01
N PRO A 62 2.18 5.66 -6.05
CA PRO A 62 2.93 5.35 -4.85
C PRO A 62 3.50 6.60 -4.19
N GLU A 63 3.50 6.60 -2.87
CA GLU A 63 4.30 7.49 -2.05
C GLU A 63 5.53 6.72 -1.58
N VAL A 64 6.70 7.35 -1.72
CA VAL A 64 7.98 6.72 -1.41
C VAL A 64 8.81 7.59 -0.50
N ALA A 65 9.55 6.93 0.38
CA ALA A 65 10.58 7.53 1.20
C ALA A 65 11.92 6.89 0.85
N LEU A 66 12.98 7.69 0.86
CA LEU A 66 14.35 7.25 0.69
C LEU A 66 15.16 7.84 1.83
N GLU A 67 15.96 7.01 2.48
CA GLU A 67 16.94 7.43 3.48
C GLU A 67 18.34 7.02 3.02
N ILE A 68 19.37 7.82 3.29
CA ILE A 68 20.77 7.41 3.14
C ILE A 68 21.43 7.56 4.50
N ASP A 69 21.90 6.45 5.07
CA ASP A 69 22.47 6.40 6.42
C ASP A 69 21.60 7.07 7.50
N GLY A 70 20.27 6.98 7.34
CA GLY A 70 19.27 7.55 8.24
C GLY A 70 18.87 9.00 7.95
N GLU A 71 19.45 9.65 6.94
CA GLU A 71 19.02 10.99 6.49
C GLU A 71 17.97 10.88 5.38
N PRO A 72 16.77 11.49 5.51
CA PRO A 72 15.75 11.46 4.48
C PRO A 72 16.16 12.26 3.24
N MET A 73 15.88 11.69 2.08
CA MET A 73 16.15 12.29 0.78
C MET A 73 14.85 12.89 0.21
N PRO A 74 14.82 14.20 -0.09
CA PRO A 74 13.59 14.90 -0.45
C PRO A 74 13.14 14.70 -1.91
N GLU A 75 14.03 14.22 -2.79
CA GLU A 75 13.74 14.09 -4.22
C GLU A 75 13.95 12.65 -4.67
N ILE A 76 12.88 12.01 -5.15
CA ILE A 76 12.87 10.68 -5.76
C ILE A 76 12.00 10.80 -7.01
N GLY A 77 12.56 10.49 -8.17
CA GLY A 77 11.79 10.37 -9.41
C GLY A 77 10.96 9.10 -9.37
N ILE A 78 9.67 9.20 -9.72
CA ILE A 78 8.76 8.06 -9.82
C ILE A 78 8.20 8.03 -11.24
N THR A 79 8.41 6.92 -11.94
CA THR A 79 7.91 6.70 -13.29
C THR A 79 7.12 5.39 -13.35
N LEU A 80 5.87 5.45 -13.81
CA LEU A 80 5.10 4.24 -14.13
C LEU A 80 5.68 3.58 -15.40
N ILE A 81 6.16 2.34 -15.26
CA ILE A 81 6.69 1.57 -16.39
C ILE A 81 5.54 1.27 -17.35
N ASP A 82 5.78 1.42 -18.66
CA ASP A 82 4.78 1.17 -19.69
C ASP A 82 3.50 2.02 -19.57
N ALA A 83 3.57 3.22 -18.99
CA ALA A 83 2.43 4.11 -18.79
C ALA A 83 1.63 4.45 -20.07
N LYS A 84 2.26 4.37 -21.26
CA LYS A 84 1.61 4.63 -22.55
C LYS A 84 0.75 3.46 -23.04
N LYS A 85 0.88 2.28 -22.42
CA LYS A 85 0.14 1.09 -22.82
C LYS A 85 -1.20 1.02 -22.07
N PRO A 86 -2.36 0.92 -22.75
CA PRO A 86 -3.67 0.93 -22.10
C PRO A 86 -3.87 -0.18 -21.07
N GLU A 87 -3.24 -1.33 -21.28
CA GLU A 87 -3.29 -2.47 -20.36
C GLU A 87 -2.64 -2.20 -19.01
N THR A 88 -1.62 -1.32 -18.95
CA THR A 88 -0.94 -0.96 -17.71
C THR A 88 -1.91 -0.31 -16.71
N MET A 89 -2.74 0.62 -17.19
CA MET A 89 -3.74 1.27 -16.35
C MET A 89 -4.90 0.35 -15.98
N ARG A 90 -5.20 -0.65 -16.82
CA ARG A 90 -6.23 -1.67 -16.57
C ARG A 90 -5.73 -2.86 -15.75
N SER A 91 -4.47 -2.85 -15.34
CA SER A 91 -3.86 -3.87 -14.51
C SER A 91 -3.82 -3.41 -13.05
N ARG A 92 -4.13 -4.34 -12.14
CA ARG A 92 -3.86 -4.18 -10.71
C ARG A 92 -2.37 -4.34 -10.41
N ASN A 93 -1.66 -5.13 -11.19
CA ASN A 93 -0.21 -5.26 -11.11
C ASN A 93 0.45 -4.13 -11.90
N ARG A 94 1.10 -3.20 -11.21
CA ARG A 94 1.80 -2.06 -11.81
C ARG A 94 3.23 -1.99 -11.31
N CYS A 95 4.15 -1.69 -12.22
CA CYS A 95 5.56 -1.54 -11.90
C CYS A 95 5.98 -0.06 -11.99
N TYR A 96 6.65 0.41 -10.95
CA TYR A 96 7.14 1.77 -10.82
C TYR A 96 8.66 1.74 -10.78
N LEU A 97 9.28 2.59 -11.59
CA LEU A 97 10.69 2.89 -11.55
C LEU A 97 10.90 4.08 -10.61
N PHE A 98 11.70 3.86 -9.58
CA PHE A 98 12.18 4.87 -8.64
C PHE A 98 13.60 5.22 -9.02
N GLU A 99 13.81 6.45 -9.46
CA GLU A 99 15.11 6.98 -9.83
C GLU A 99 15.54 7.90 -8.71
N ILE A 100 16.72 7.69 -8.12
CA ILE A 100 17.23 8.73 -7.25
C ILE A 100 17.85 9.79 -8.14
N PRO A 101 17.33 11.03 -8.16
CA PRO A 101 18.01 12.15 -8.81
C PRO A 101 19.23 12.48 -7.96
N ILE A 102 20.33 11.78 -8.17
CA ILE A 102 21.62 12.25 -7.72
C ILE A 102 22.57 12.16 -8.91
N GLN A 103 23.16 13.29 -9.30
CA GLN A 103 24.60 13.25 -9.40
C GLN A 103 25.05 13.08 -7.96
N PRO A 104 25.45 11.87 -7.50
CA PRO A 104 25.92 11.71 -6.14
C PRO A 104 26.99 12.79 -5.96
N ARG A 105 26.76 13.76 -5.07
CA ARG A 105 27.91 14.55 -4.60
C ARG A 105 28.89 13.48 -4.14
N ALA A 106 30.13 13.53 -4.63
CA ALA A 106 31.15 12.49 -4.52
C ALA A 106 31.53 12.09 -3.07
N GLU A 107 30.74 12.48 -2.08
CA GLU A 107 30.92 12.35 -0.65
C GLU A 107 29.82 11.50 0.02
N ARG A 108 28.81 11.00 -0.70
CA ARG A 108 27.72 10.17 -0.11
C ARG A 108 27.81 8.71 -0.54
N ILE A 109 28.83 8.02 -0.01
CA ILE A 109 28.94 6.56 0.00
C ILE A 109 28.21 6.08 1.26
N GLY A 110 27.27 5.13 1.14
CA GLY A 110 26.43 4.73 2.27
C GLY A 110 25.42 3.64 1.92
N THR A 111 24.53 3.32 2.86
CA THR A 111 23.39 2.43 2.59
C THR A 111 22.13 3.27 2.39
N ALA A 112 21.64 3.30 1.16
CA ALA A 112 20.32 3.84 0.84
C ALA A 112 19.24 2.84 1.27
N VAL A 113 18.17 3.30 1.91
CA VAL A 113 16.98 2.50 2.22
C VAL A 113 15.80 3.07 1.48
N PHE A 114 15.32 2.35 0.47
CA PHE A 114 14.10 2.69 -0.25
C PHE A 114 12.89 2.12 0.48
N ARG A 115 11.85 2.92 0.64
CA ARG A 115 10.55 2.51 1.17
C ARG A 115 9.43 2.97 0.26
N ILE A 116 8.48 2.10 0.00
CA ILE A 116 7.15 2.50 -0.44
C ILE A 116 6.33 2.56 0.83
N VAL A 117 5.96 3.78 1.22
CA VAL A 117 5.26 4.06 2.49
C VAL A 117 3.76 3.98 2.33
N SER A 118 3.24 4.32 1.14
CA SER A 118 1.83 4.19 0.83
C SER A 118 1.58 4.13 -0.67
N VAL A 119 0.36 3.77 -1.08
CA VAL A 119 -0.18 4.20 -2.37
C VAL A 119 -1.40 5.07 -2.14
N LEU A 120 -1.43 6.17 -2.88
CA LEU A 120 -2.47 7.17 -2.87
C LEU A 120 -3.29 6.99 -4.14
N LEU A 121 -4.61 7.12 -4.05
CA LEU A 121 -5.41 7.21 -5.26
C LEU A 121 -5.10 8.54 -5.97
N ASP A 122 -4.46 8.50 -7.14
CA ASP A 122 -4.22 9.68 -7.97
C ASP A 122 -5.58 10.26 -8.35
N ARG A 123 -5.80 11.51 -7.97
CA ARG A 123 -7.12 12.14 -7.99
C ARG A 123 -7.48 12.60 -9.39
N GLN A 124 -7.67 11.67 -10.31
CA GLN A 124 -8.58 11.82 -11.44
C GLN A 124 -9.41 10.56 -11.78
N PRO A 125 -10.10 9.90 -10.82
CA PRO A 125 -11.29 9.16 -11.16
C PRO A 125 -12.52 10.08 -11.13
N ASP A 126 -13.55 9.72 -11.91
CA ASP A 126 -14.89 10.24 -11.70
C ASP A 126 -15.30 9.95 -10.24
N LEU A 127 -15.36 11.00 -9.43
CA LEU A 127 -15.67 10.94 -8.00
C LEU A 127 -17.07 10.39 -7.71
N ALA A 128 -17.90 10.23 -8.74
CA ALA A 128 -19.21 9.60 -8.67
C ALA A 128 -19.25 8.16 -9.25
N SER A 129 -18.12 7.59 -9.65
CA SER A 129 -18.10 6.21 -10.13
C SER A 129 -18.45 5.20 -9.03
N GLU A 130 -19.21 4.16 -9.37
CA GLU A 130 -19.65 3.14 -8.41
C GLU A 130 -18.47 2.41 -7.74
N ALA A 131 -17.40 2.17 -8.48
CA ALA A 131 -16.18 1.53 -7.96
C ALA A 131 -15.49 2.39 -6.89
N TYR A 132 -15.37 3.71 -7.12
CA TYR A 132 -14.83 4.64 -6.16
C TYR A 132 -15.70 4.74 -4.91
N ILE A 133 -17.01 4.92 -5.08
CA ILE A 133 -17.96 5.03 -3.95
C ILE A 133 -17.94 3.75 -3.11
N SER A 134 -17.93 2.58 -3.76
CA SER A 134 -17.85 1.28 -3.07
C SER A 134 -16.56 1.14 -2.25
N THR A 135 -15.41 1.48 -2.84
CA THR A 135 -14.11 1.43 -2.15
C THR A 135 -14.08 2.39 -0.97
N LEU A 136 -14.55 3.63 -1.16
CA LEU A 136 -14.60 4.63 -0.11
C LEU A 136 -15.53 4.21 1.03
N LYS A 137 -16.71 3.67 0.72
CA LYS A 137 -17.64 3.13 1.74
C LYS A 137 -16.99 2.02 2.56
N ASN A 138 -16.36 1.04 1.90
CA ASN A 138 -15.68 -0.04 2.59
C ASN A 138 -14.57 0.48 3.52
N HIS A 139 -13.84 1.51 3.11
CA HIS A 139 -12.81 2.12 3.94
C HIS A 139 -13.41 2.86 5.14
N VAL A 140 -14.41 3.71 4.93
CA VAL A 140 -15.09 4.44 6.01
C VAL A 140 -15.71 3.47 7.03
N GLN A 141 -16.35 2.39 6.57
CA GLN A 141 -17.01 1.41 7.43
C GLN A 141 -16.05 0.53 8.23
N LYS A 142 -14.77 0.41 7.83
CA LYS A 142 -13.74 -0.20 8.68
C LYS A 142 -13.44 0.62 9.93
N THR A 143 -13.58 1.96 9.84
CA THR A 143 -13.31 2.90 10.95
C THR A 143 -14.58 3.22 11.73
N VAL A 144 -15.70 3.42 11.03
CA VAL A 144 -17.02 3.75 11.60
C VAL A 144 -18.08 2.89 10.90
N PRO A 145 -18.38 1.68 11.41
CA PRO A 145 -19.27 0.72 10.75
C PRO A 145 -20.69 1.24 10.48
N GLU A 146 -21.18 2.13 11.35
CA GLU A 146 -22.53 2.72 11.26
C GLU A 146 -22.61 3.92 10.31
N LEU A 147 -21.48 4.41 9.80
CA LEU A 147 -21.44 5.54 8.89
C LEU A 147 -21.71 5.08 7.46
N ASP A 148 -22.83 5.53 6.88
CA ASP A 148 -23.20 5.31 5.49
C ASP A 148 -23.50 6.63 4.79
N PHE A 149 -23.20 6.71 3.49
CA PHE A 149 -23.33 7.94 2.71
C PHE A 149 -23.56 7.66 1.23
N LYS A 150 -23.93 8.69 0.46
CA LYS A 150 -24.09 8.67 -1.00
C LYS A 150 -23.33 9.83 -1.61
N ILE A 151 -22.74 9.59 -2.78
CA ILE A 151 -22.10 10.63 -3.60
C ILE A 151 -22.81 10.61 -4.95
N GLU A 152 -23.32 11.75 -5.38
CA GLU A 152 -24.06 11.91 -6.63
C GLU A 152 -23.51 13.08 -7.43
N THR A 153 -23.45 12.95 -8.76
CA THR A 153 -23.14 14.06 -9.65
C THR A 153 -24.34 14.98 -9.77
N VAL A 154 -24.16 16.27 -9.51
CA VAL A 154 -25.18 17.29 -9.71
C VAL A 154 -24.78 18.14 -10.91
N GLN A 155 -25.62 18.20 -11.93
CA GLN A 155 -25.46 19.17 -13.01
C GLN A 155 -26.09 20.50 -12.60
N ALA A 156 -25.37 21.60 -12.78
CA ALA A 156 -25.90 22.96 -12.69
C ALA A 156 -25.52 23.76 -13.93
N GLU A 157 -26.31 24.80 -14.25
CA GLU A 157 -26.17 25.62 -15.46
C GLU A 157 -24.78 26.24 -15.64
N MET A 158 -24.01 26.44 -14.57
CA MET A 158 -22.67 27.04 -14.60
C MET A 158 -21.53 26.08 -14.23
N GLY A 159 -21.79 24.77 -14.20
CA GLY A 159 -20.79 23.74 -13.88
C GLY A 159 -21.38 22.62 -13.03
N GLY A 160 -20.95 21.38 -13.30
CA GLY A 160 -21.30 20.23 -12.49
C GLY A 160 -20.50 20.16 -11.19
N GLY A 161 -21.02 19.42 -10.21
CA GLY A 161 -20.36 19.13 -8.95
C GLY A 161 -20.75 17.77 -8.40
N ILE A 162 -20.27 17.46 -7.21
CA ILE A 162 -20.60 16.24 -6.46
C ILE A 162 -21.30 16.63 -5.16
N LYS A 163 -22.39 15.94 -4.86
CA LYS A 163 -23.14 16.08 -3.61
C LYS A 163 -22.90 14.86 -2.74
N LEU A 164 -22.37 15.09 -1.54
CA LEU A 164 -22.29 14.09 -0.48
C LEU A 164 -23.54 14.17 0.39
N THR A 165 -24.21 13.04 0.62
CA THR A 165 -25.36 12.94 1.54
C THR A 165 -25.09 11.84 2.56
N ILE A 166 -25.08 12.18 3.85
CA ILE A 166 -24.95 11.19 4.94
C ILE A 166 -26.29 10.46 5.09
N SER A 167 -26.25 9.14 4.99
CA SER A 167 -27.44 8.27 5.06
C SER A 167 -27.62 7.65 6.45
N ALA A 168 -26.52 7.35 7.14
CA ALA A 168 -26.52 6.87 8.52
C ALA A 168 -25.22 7.31 9.22
N LYS A 169 -25.27 7.51 10.53
CA LYS A 169 -24.11 7.80 11.39
C LYS A 169 -24.45 7.44 12.85
N PRO A 170 -23.44 7.25 13.72
CA PRO A 170 -23.67 7.16 15.16
C PRO A 170 -24.44 8.36 15.73
N ASP A 171 -25.22 8.13 16.78
CA ASP A 171 -26.06 9.15 17.42
C ASP A 171 -25.23 10.30 18.02
N ASP A 172 -24.03 10.01 18.51
CA ASP A 172 -23.10 10.95 19.14
C ASP A 172 -22.19 11.70 18.14
N MET A 173 -22.23 11.32 16.85
CA MET A 173 -21.41 11.92 15.80
C MET A 173 -22.13 13.10 15.12
N THR A 174 -21.45 14.21 14.85
CA THR A 174 -22.05 15.31 14.06
C THR A 174 -21.95 15.07 12.56
N GLU A 175 -22.75 15.78 11.76
CA GLU A 175 -22.62 15.70 10.29
C GLU A 175 -21.28 16.26 9.79
N GLU A 176 -20.75 17.30 10.45
CA GLU A 176 -19.44 17.86 10.14
C GLU A 176 -18.32 16.83 10.41
N GLU A 177 -18.42 16.09 11.51
CA GLU A 177 -17.46 15.05 11.85
C GLU A 177 -17.53 13.85 10.88
N ALA A 178 -18.73 13.37 10.58
CA ALA A 178 -18.95 12.36 9.57
C ALA A 178 -18.37 12.79 8.20
N THR A 179 -18.63 14.04 7.79
CA THR A 179 -18.09 14.61 6.55
C THR A 179 -16.56 14.68 6.58
N ARG A 180 -15.96 15.07 7.70
CA ARG A 180 -14.50 15.10 7.87
C ARG A 180 -13.90 13.71 7.72
N ILE A 181 -14.49 12.69 8.34
CA ILE A 181 -14.04 11.30 8.25
C ILE A 181 -14.13 10.80 6.81
N ILE A 182 -15.26 11.03 6.11
CA ILE A 182 -15.44 10.63 4.71
C ILE A 182 -14.41 11.33 3.81
N ARG A 183 -14.14 12.63 4.03
CA ARG A 183 -13.13 13.37 3.26
C ARG A 183 -11.71 12.91 3.55
N GLN A 184 -11.40 12.55 4.79
CA GLN A 184 -10.10 11.97 5.14
C GLN A 184 -9.95 10.59 4.51
N ALA A 185 -10.97 9.74 4.57
CA ALA A 185 -11.00 8.45 3.89
C ALA A 185 -10.93 8.58 2.36
N ALA A 186 -11.46 9.68 1.79
CA ALA A 186 -11.35 9.98 0.36
C ALA A 186 -9.93 10.28 -0.08
N ASN A 187 -9.03 10.61 0.86
CA ASN A 187 -7.59 10.49 0.65
C ASN A 187 -7.22 9.02 0.85
N LEU A 188 -7.74 8.14 -0.02
CA LEU A 188 -7.51 6.70 0.07
C LEU A 188 -6.00 6.47 -0.01
N GLU A 189 -5.43 6.23 1.16
CA GLU A 189 -4.05 5.90 1.39
C GLU A 189 -4.04 4.47 1.89
N PHE A 190 -3.38 3.59 1.16
CA PHE A 190 -3.10 2.26 1.64
C PHE A 190 -1.66 2.25 2.12
N PRO A 191 -1.42 2.25 3.45
CA PRO A 191 -0.07 2.21 3.98
C PRO A 191 0.59 0.90 3.59
N ILE A 192 1.86 1.00 3.24
CA ILE A 192 2.72 -0.11 2.87
C ILE A 192 3.93 -0.01 3.79
N ASN A 193 4.25 -1.10 4.48
CA ASN A 193 5.46 -1.15 5.29
C ASN A 193 6.47 -2.06 4.59
N TRP A 194 7.25 -1.47 3.68
CA TRP A 194 8.28 -2.19 2.95
C TRP A 194 9.56 -1.37 2.88
N GLU A 195 10.70 -2.05 3.00
CA GLU A 195 12.04 -1.45 3.00
C GLU A 195 12.99 -2.27 2.12
N LEU A 196 13.92 -1.58 1.45
CA LEU A 196 15.05 -2.18 0.75
C LEU A 196 16.33 -1.40 0.98
N PRO A 197 17.34 -2.03 1.60
CA PRO A 197 18.68 -1.49 1.58
C PRO A 197 19.33 -1.67 0.20
N VAL A 198 19.97 -0.61 -0.29
CA VAL A 198 20.77 -0.53 -1.51
C VAL A 198 22.09 0.10 -1.14
N HIS A 199 23.20 -0.55 -1.50
CA HIS A 199 24.52 0.02 -1.26
C HIS A 199 24.84 1.06 -2.32
N VAL A 200 25.19 2.27 -1.87
CA VAL A 200 25.61 3.40 -2.71
C VAL A 200 27.14 3.46 -2.65
N TYR A 201 27.79 3.23 -3.78
CA TYR A 201 29.26 3.28 -3.95
C TYR A 201 29.71 4.58 -4.60
#